data_AF-A0A812QE54-F1
#
_entry.id   AF-A0A812QE54-F1
#
_cell.length_a   1.000
_cell.length_b   1.000
_cell.length_c   1.000
_cell.angle_alpha   90.00
_cell.angle_beta   90.00
_cell.angle_gamma   90.00
#
_symmetry.space_group_name_H-M   'P 1'
#
loop_
_entity.id
_entity.type
_entity.pdbx_description
1 polymer ?
#
loop_
_entity_poly.entity_id
_entity_poly.type
_entity_poly.pdbx_seq_one_letter_code
_entity_poly.pdbx_strand_id
1 'polypeptide(L)'
;MAADSYVRDFPRHLLSKATRDADNLARLQFFKDAGLKVQSVCSGIDAVGEALRLLQLAMQESAAEGSHDGDWWVVKSSWCDSGAAQQAFLLARAEQMDGHLRPCLFESVEAMVPGSVQEELGMLTPPACASRDEKTAAATWYHQLGLSLTEKGSLAFPAGHQAFCLVHKQQCHVRQSRCMPAGVLKTNPVLMNCAGLPCVAYSKVGLRRQAADPSEMAVQVYLSERQQCLEDFFLFENVTLFPYEKIEEKLRDTHHLVPLTFGPKDCPAVLLHFTH
;
A
#
# COMPACT_ATOMS: atom_id res chain seq x y z
N MET A 1 14.40 6.28 -33.31
CA MET A 1 14.05 4.96 -32.76
C MET A 1 12.78 5.16 -31.94
N ALA A 2 11.64 4.67 -32.43
CA ALA A 2 10.40 4.74 -31.67
C ALA A 2 10.55 3.81 -30.47
N ALA A 3 10.50 4.37 -29.26
CA ALA A 3 10.48 3.56 -28.05
C ALA A 3 9.20 2.69 -28.10
N ASP A 4 9.38 1.38 -28.13
CA ASP A 4 8.27 0.43 -28.07
C ASP A 4 7.46 0.72 -26.81
N SER A 5 6.24 1.21 -27.05
CA SER A 5 5.31 1.64 -26.03
C SER A 5 4.74 0.42 -25.30
N TYR A 6 5.24 0.17 -24.09
CA TYR A 6 4.65 -0.75 -23.10
C TYR A 6 3.17 -0.44 -22.77
N VAL A 7 2.60 0.65 -23.29
CA VAL A 7 1.21 1.09 -23.07
C VAL A 7 0.20 0.24 -23.85
N ARG A 8 0.65 -0.52 -24.86
CA ARG A 8 -0.25 -1.26 -25.78
C ARG A 8 -1.09 -2.36 -25.13
N ASP A 9 -0.73 -2.85 -23.95
CA ASP A 9 -1.42 -3.97 -23.30
C ASP A 9 -2.53 -3.55 -22.32
N PHE A 10 -2.76 -2.23 -22.10
CA PHE A 10 -3.91 -1.84 -21.30
C PHE A 10 -5.20 -2.21 -22.05
N PRO A 11 -6.13 -2.94 -21.42
CA PRO A 11 -7.33 -3.44 -22.09
C PRO A 11 -8.31 -2.29 -22.36
N ARG A 12 -8.07 -1.51 -23.44
CA ARG A 12 -8.89 -0.35 -23.85
C ARG A 12 -10.38 -0.68 -23.95
N HIS A 13 -10.70 -1.91 -24.33
CA HIS A 13 -12.08 -2.39 -24.38
C HIS A 13 -12.78 -2.40 -23.01
N LEU A 14 -12.05 -2.62 -21.90
CA LEU A 14 -12.59 -2.51 -20.54
C LEU A 14 -12.84 -1.05 -20.17
N LEU A 15 -11.93 -0.15 -20.52
CA LEU A 15 -12.14 1.29 -20.31
C LEU A 15 -13.35 1.77 -21.11
N SER A 16 -13.46 1.40 -22.39
CA SER A 16 -14.62 1.72 -23.24
C SER A 16 -15.92 1.14 -22.67
N LYS A 17 -15.88 -0.06 -22.08
CA LYS A 17 -17.06 -0.66 -21.43
C LYS A 17 -17.43 0.12 -20.16
N ALA A 18 -16.45 0.52 -19.36
CA ALA A 18 -16.67 1.28 -18.14
C ALA A 18 -17.23 2.68 -18.44
N THR A 19 -16.75 3.37 -19.47
CA THR A 19 -17.19 4.73 -19.81
C THR A 19 -18.52 4.81 -20.56
N ARG A 20 -19.04 3.69 -21.08
CA ARG A 20 -20.40 3.62 -21.66
C ARG A 20 -21.51 3.73 -20.61
N ASP A 21 -21.21 3.31 -19.39
CA ASP A 21 -22.13 3.41 -18.27
C ASP A 21 -21.98 4.79 -17.61
N ALA A 22 -23.08 5.53 -17.52
CA ALA A 22 -23.05 6.92 -17.06
C ALA A 22 -22.60 7.06 -15.60
N ASP A 23 -22.94 6.10 -14.74
CA ASP A 23 -22.57 6.11 -13.33
C ASP A 23 -21.07 5.84 -13.16
N ASN A 24 -20.53 4.88 -13.91
CA ASN A 24 -19.10 4.60 -13.92
C ASN A 24 -18.30 5.77 -14.51
N LEU A 25 -18.80 6.41 -15.57
CA LEU A 25 -18.17 7.61 -16.13
C LEU A 25 -18.15 8.75 -15.10
N ALA A 26 -19.24 8.99 -14.39
CA ALA A 26 -19.31 10.00 -13.33
C ALA A 26 -18.31 9.70 -12.20
N ARG A 27 -18.17 8.44 -11.78
CA ARG A 27 -17.18 8.02 -10.78
C ARG A 27 -15.75 8.23 -11.26
N LEU A 28 -15.45 7.85 -12.50
CA LEU A 28 -14.13 8.10 -13.09
C LEU A 28 -13.83 9.60 -13.11
N GLN A 29 -14.79 10.42 -13.54
CA GLN A 29 -14.63 11.88 -13.56
C GLN A 29 -14.38 12.45 -12.16
N PHE A 30 -15.05 11.93 -11.11
CA PHE A 30 -14.75 12.30 -9.73
C PHE A 30 -13.28 12.02 -9.36
N PHE A 31 -12.74 10.84 -9.68
CA PHE A 31 -11.34 10.53 -9.41
C PHE A 31 -10.36 11.41 -10.22
N LYS A 32 -10.74 11.77 -11.44
CA LYS A 32 -9.99 12.73 -12.26
C LYS A 32 -9.86 14.08 -11.55
N ASP A 33 -11.00 14.62 -11.12
CA ASP A 33 -11.09 15.97 -10.58
C ASP A 33 -10.54 16.09 -9.15
N ALA A 34 -10.70 15.03 -8.35
CA ALA A 34 -10.09 14.95 -7.03
C ALA A 34 -8.57 14.68 -7.13
N GLY A 35 -8.15 13.90 -8.11
CA GLY A 35 -6.82 13.30 -8.16
C GLY A 35 -6.68 12.14 -7.17
N LEU A 36 -5.68 11.31 -7.43
CA LEU A 36 -5.40 10.12 -6.64
C LEU A 36 -4.02 10.20 -6.02
N LYS A 37 -3.93 10.04 -4.71
CA LYS A 37 -2.66 9.95 -3.98
C LYS A 37 -2.47 8.54 -3.47
N VAL A 38 -1.38 7.89 -3.90
CA VAL A 38 -1.16 6.46 -3.68
C VAL A 38 0.04 6.25 -2.75
N GLN A 39 -0.20 5.49 -1.69
CA GLN A 39 0.81 4.93 -0.81
C GLN A 39 0.93 3.43 -1.05
N SER A 40 2.16 2.92 -1.13
CA SER A 40 2.43 1.51 -1.43
C SER A 40 3.34 0.92 -0.35
N VAL A 41 2.92 -0.19 0.27
CA VAL A 41 3.59 -0.81 1.40
C VAL A 41 3.87 -2.29 1.12
N CYS A 42 5.14 -2.69 1.21
CA CYS A 42 5.62 -4.04 0.90
C CYS A 42 5.24 -4.57 -0.49
N SER A 43 4.81 -3.71 -1.42
CA SER A 43 4.25 -4.13 -2.71
C SER A 43 5.29 -4.70 -3.69
N GLY A 44 6.56 -4.81 -3.27
CA GLY A 44 7.66 -5.29 -4.07
C GLY A 44 8.05 -4.31 -5.16
N ILE A 45 7.38 -4.42 -6.31
CA ILE A 45 7.65 -3.64 -7.53
C ILE A 45 6.59 -2.56 -7.80
N ASP A 46 5.72 -2.28 -6.83
CA ASP A 46 4.61 -1.32 -6.94
C ASP A 46 3.65 -1.63 -8.11
N ALA A 47 3.24 -2.89 -8.23
CA ALA A 47 2.34 -3.36 -9.29
C ALA A 47 1.04 -2.52 -9.37
N VAL A 48 0.49 -2.10 -8.22
CA VAL A 48 -0.69 -1.23 -8.18
C VAL A 48 -0.36 0.16 -8.73
N GLY A 49 0.74 0.77 -8.30
CA GLY A 49 1.16 2.05 -8.83
C GLY A 49 1.46 2.02 -10.33
N GLU A 50 1.94 0.89 -10.86
CA GLU A 50 2.11 0.71 -12.31
C GLU A 50 0.77 0.51 -13.04
N ALA A 51 -0.15 -0.27 -12.48
CA ALA A 51 -1.50 -0.43 -13.03
C ALA A 51 -2.25 0.92 -13.09
N LEU A 52 -2.12 1.75 -12.06
CA LEU A 52 -2.71 3.09 -12.01
C LEU A 52 -2.05 4.04 -13.02
N ARG A 53 -0.73 3.94 -13.22
CA ARG A 53 -0.03 4.69 -14.27
C ARG A 53 -0.52 4.28 -15.66
N LEU A 54 -0.69 2.99 -15.91
CA LEU A 54 -1.22 2.48 -17.18
C LEU A 54 -2.67 2.91 -17.39
N LEU A 55 -3.51 2.89 -16.34
CA LEU A 55 -4.86 3.44 -16.38
C LEU A 55 -4.81 4.93 -16.74
N GLN A 56 -4.01 5.74 -16.04
CA GLN A 56 -3.83 7.17 -16.32
C GLN A 56 -3.48 7.43 -17.79
N LEU A 57 -2.52 6.68 -18.34
CA LEU A 57 -2.16 6.78 -19.76
C LEU A 57 -3.30 6.42 -20.69
N ALA A 58 -4.00 5.30 -20.44
CA ALA A 58 -5.14 4.88 -21.25
C ALA A 58 -6.28 5.92 -21.24
N MET A 59 -6.47 6.59 -20.10
CA MET A 59 -7.47 7.65 -19.96
C MET A 59 -7.06 8.94 -20.69
N GLN A 60 -5.79 9.32 -20.64
CA GLN A 60 -5.24 10.46 -21.39
C GLN A 60 -5.36 10.22 -22.91
N GLU A 61 -5.03 9.03 -23.39
CA GLU A 61 -5.20 8.66 -24.81
C GLU A 61 -6.67 8.73 -25.24
N SER A 62 -7.59 8.22 -24.41
CA SER A 62 -9.03 8.24 -24.72
C SER A 62 -9.59 9.67 -24.75
N ALA A 63 -9.07 10.58 -23.92
CA ALA A 63 -9.47 11.98 -23.89
C ALA A 63 -9.00 12.76 -25.14
N ALA A 64 -7.82 12.43 -25.67
CA ALA A 64 -7.29 13.03 -26.90
C ALA A 64 -8.16 12.72 -28.14
N GLU A 65 -8.94 11.63 -28.11
CA GLU A 65 -9.87 11.24 -29.17
C GLU A 65 -11.25 11.92 -29.05
N GLY A 66 -11.55 12.64 -27.96
CA GLY A 66 -12.84 13.31 -27.77
C GLY A 66 -12.95 14.18 -26.51
N SER A 67 -12.77 15.49 -26.69
CA SER A 67 -13.28 16.63 -25.87
C SER A 67 -13.09 16.66 -24.34
N HIS A 68 -12.48 15.67 -23.69
CA HIS A 68 -12.28 15.68 -22.24
C HIS A 68 -10.94 16.30 -21.86
N ASP A 69 -10.85 17.62 -22.02
CA ASP A 69 -9.69 18.40 -21.58
C ASP A 69 -9.49 18.23 -20.06
N GLY A 70 -8.25 18.01 -19.63
CA GLY A 70 -7.89 17.90 -18.21
C GLY A 70 -6.97 16.73 -17.90
N ASP A 71 -5.87 17.07 -17.22
CA ASP A 71 -4.86 16.14 -16.77
C ASP A 71 -5.41 15.22 -15.66
N TRP A 72 -5.18 13.92 -15.83
CA TRP A 72 -5.38 12.94 -14.78
C TRP A 72 -4.17 12.96 -13.85
N TRP A 73 -4.39 13.11 -12.55
CA TRP A 73 -3.31 13.19 -11.57
C TRP A 73 -3.29 11.98 -10.64
N VAL A 74 -2.36 11.06 -10.90
CA VAL A 74 -1.98 10.01 -9.95
C VAL A 74 -0.62 10.37 -9.37
N VAL A 75 -0.59 10.73 -8.09
CA VAL A 75 0.64 11.07 -7.37
C VAL A 75 0.99 9.95 -6.42
N LYS A 76 2.17 9.36 -6.62
CA LYS A 76 2.73 8.42 -5.65
C LYS A 76 3.36 9.22 -4.52
N SER A 77 2.93 8.98 -3.29
CA SER A 77 3.40 9.74 -2.13
C SER A 77 4.54 9.06 -1.40
N SER A 78 4.39 7.76 -1.13
CA SER A 78 5.38 6.99 -0.39
C SER A 78 5.34 5.52 -0.75
N TRP A 79 6.51 4.92 -0.67
CA TRP A 79 6.79 3.51 -0.77
C TRP A 79 7.44 3.02 0.52
N CYS A 80 7.28 1.73 0.79
CA CYS A 80 7.94 1.03 1.88
C CYS A 80 8.20 -0.40 1.43
N ASP A 81 9.43 -0.90 1.54
CA ASP A 81 9.75 -2.31 1.26
C ASP A 81 11.06 -2.69 1.97
N SER A 82 11.14 -3.88 2.55
CA SER A 82 12.32 -4.36 3.29
C SER A 82 13.28 -5.19 2.46
N GLY A 83 12.91 -5.58 1.23
CA GLY A 83 13.75 -6.39 0.36
C GLY A 83 14.78 -5.53 -0.40
N ALA A 84 16.06 -5.89 -0.33
CA ALA A 84 17.13 -5.10 -0.97
C ALA A 84 16.93 -4.95 -2.49
N ALA A 85 16.45 -5.99 -3.18
CA ALA A 85 16.19 -5.95 -4.62
C ALA A 85 14.99 -5.03 -4.96
N GLN A 86 13.93 -5.09 -4.16
CA GLN A 86 12.75 -4.26 -4.25
C GLN A 86 13.11 -2.79 -4.02
N GLN A 87 13.84 -2.49 -2.94
CA GLN A 87 14.34 -1.14 -2.66
C GLN A 87 15.21 -0.62 -3.80
N ALA A 88 16.14 -1.42 -4.34
CA ALA A 88 16.98 -1.02 -5.47
C ALA A 88 16.14 -0.68 -6.71
N PHE A 89 15.12 -1.48 -7.02
CA PHE A 89 14.20 -1.21 -8.11
C PHE A 89 13.42 0.10 -7.89
N LEU A 90 12.84 0.30 -6.70
CA LEU A 90 12.08 1.49 -6.36
C LEU A 90 12.97 2.76 -6.37
N LEU A 91 14.20 2.67 -5.89
CA LEU A 91 15.18 3.76 -5.99
C LEU A 91 15.47 4.12 -7.45
N ALA A 92 15.78 3.14 -8.28
CA ALA A 92 16.00 3.35 -9.72
C ALA A 92 14.76 3.96 -10.40
N ARG A 93 13.55 3.60 -9.94
CA ARG A 93 12.30 4.16 -10.44
C ARG A 93 12.11 5.62 -10.01
N ALA A 94 12.38 5.96 -8.75
CA ALA A 94 12.32 7.34 -8.27
C ALA A 94 13.31 8.26 -9.00
N GLU A 95 14.50 7.75 -9.34
CA GLU A 95 15.51 8.51 -10.08
C GLU A 95 15.02 8.97 -11.47
N GLN A 96 14.14 8.20 -12.10
CA GLN A 96 13.50 8.52 -13.39
C GLN A 96 12.37 9.53 -13.28
N MET A 97 11.97 9.94 -12.07
CA MET A 97 10.88 10.88 -11.83
C MET A 97 11.42 12.29 -11.56
N ASP A 98 10.63 13.30 -11.93
CA ASP A 98 10.92 14.70 -11.62
C ASP A 98 11.05 14.91 -10.11
N GLY A 99 12.01 15.72 -9.69
CA GLY A 99 12.42 15.83 -8.28
C GLY A 99 11.28 16.08 -7.29
N HIS A 100 10.29 16.91 -7.67
CA HIS A 100 9.15 17.24 -6.83
C HIS A 100 8.03 16.18 -6.82
N LEU A 101 8.11 15.19 -7.71
CA LEU A 101 7.17 14.07 -7.83
C LEU A 101 7.74 12.76 -7.30
N ARG A 102 8.99 12.76 -6.80
CA ARG A 102 9.64 11.57 -6.26
C ARG A 102 8.94 11.13 -4.97
N PRO A 103 8.35 9.92 -4.91
CA PRO A 103 7.79 9.40 -3.69
C PRO A 103 8.89 9.17 -2.65
N CYS A 104 8.54 9.29 -1.37
CA CYS A 104 9.43 8.84 -0.31
C CYS A 104 9.59 7.32 -0.36
N LEU A 105 10.75 6.78 0.00
CA LEU A 105 10.94 5.34 0.21
C LEU A 105 11.45 5.12 1.63
N PHE A 106 10.70 4.35 2.42
CA PHE A 106 11.09 3.94 3.77
C PHE A 106 11.60 2.50 3.76
N GLU A 107 12.54 2.20 4.67
CA GLU A 107 13.24 0.91 4.72
C GLU A 107 12.33 -0.25 5.09
N SER A 108 11.37 -0.04 5.97
CA SER A 108 10.42 -1.08 6.38
C SER A 108 9.17 -0.46 7.02
N VAL A 109 8.13 -1.27 7.22
CA VAL A 109 6.88 -0.81 7.84
C VAL A 109 7.11 -0.52 9.32
N GLU A 110 7.96 -1.32 9.95
CA GLU A 110 8.42 -1.13 11.33
C GLU A 110 9.16 0.20 11.48
N ALA A 111 10.00 0.58 10.52
CA ALA A 111 10.71 1.85 10.51
C ALA A 111 9.79 3.09 10.43
N MET A 112 8.50 2.89 10.13
CA MET A 112 7.45 3.93 10.14
C MET A 112 6.82 4.15 11.54
N VAL A 113 7.23 3.37 12.54
CA VAL A 113 6.86 3.53 13.96
C VAL A 113 7.97 4.31 14.68
N PRO A 114 7.66 5.27 15.58
CA PRO A 114 8.68 5.96 16.35
C PRO A 114 9.61 5.00 17.12
N GLY A 115 10.92 5.26 17.09
CA GLY A 115 11.92 4.40 17.74
C GLY A 115 11.66 4.16 19.23
N SER A 116 11.18 5.18 19.96
CA SER A 116 10.80 5.03 21.37
C SER A 116 9.68 4.02 21.60
N VAL A 117 8.73 3.92 20.66
CA VAL A 117 7.64 2.93 20.71
C VAL A 117 8.16 1.56 20.30
N GLN A 118 9.04 1.49 19.30
CA GLN A 118 9.68 0.23 18.91
C GLN A 118 10.48 -0.39 20.06
N GLU A 119 11.26 0.42 20.77
CA GLU A 119 12.02 -0.01 21.95
C GLU A 119 11.11 -0.47 23.08
N GLU A 120 10.09 0.32 23.42
CA GLU A 120 9.12 -0.01 24.47
C GLU A 120 8.39 -1.32 24.19
N LEU A 121 8.00 -1.55 22.94
CA LEU A 121 7.27 -2.75 22.53
C LEU A 121 8.19 -3.94 22.18
N GLY A 122 9.52 -3.78 22.29
CA GLY A 122 10.49 -4.84 21.99
C GLY A 122 10.55 -5.25 20.52
N MET A 123 10.18 -4.36 19.59
CA MET A 123 10.12 -4.65 18.15
C MET A 123 11.49 -4.90 17.52
N LEU A 124 12.58 -4.51 18.19
CA LEU A 124 13.94 -4.61 17.66
C LEU A 124 14.52 -6.04 17.69
N THR A 125 13.87 -6.99 18.36
CA THR A 125 14.39 -8.36 18.46
C THR A 125 13.22 -9.35 18.40
N PRO A 126 12.86 -9.83 17.21
CA PRO A 126 11.80 -10.81 17.08
C PRO A 126 12.17 -12.11 17.80
N PRO A 127 11.18 -12.84 18.37
CA PRO A 127 11.43 -14.08 19.09
C PRO A 127 12.03 -15.17 18.17
N ALA A 128 13.08 -15.83 18.66
CA ALA A 128 13.66 -16.99 17.99
C ALA A 128 12.66 -18.17 18.02
N CYS A 129 12.56 -18.91 16.90
CA CYS A 129 11.60 -20.00 16.74
C CYS A 129 12.29 -21.28 16.24
N ALA A 130 12.76 -22.12 17.16
CA ALA A 130 13.30 -23.45 16.90
C ALA A 130 12.36 -24.58 17.38
N SER A 131 11.64 -24.37 18.48
CA SER A 131 10.72 -25.35 19.09
C SER A 131 9.24 -25.03 18.85
N ARG A 132 8.35 -25.96 19.22
CA ARG A 132 6.89 -25.74 19.16
C ARG A 132 6.45 -24.66 20.16
N ASP A 133 6.96 -24.72 21.39
CA ASP A 133 6.60 -23.79 22.45
C ASP A 133 7.07 -22.37 22.11
N GLU A 134 8.24 -22.24 21.50
CA GLU A 134 8.75 -20.96 20.98
C GLU A 134 7.86 -20.39 19.87
N LYS A 135 7.34 -21.22 18.95
CA LYS A 135 6.39 -20.76 17.93
C LYS A 135 5.09 -20.23 18.55
N THR A 136 4.58 -20.91 19.58
CA THR A 136 3.38 -20.45 20.30
C THR A 136 3.64 -19.15 21.05
N ALA A 137 4.80 -19.02 21.69
CA ALA A 137 5.22 -17.79 22.34
C ALA A 137 5.36 -16.63 21.34
N ALA A 138 5.97 -16.88 20.18
CA ALA A 138 6.10 -15.89 19.12
C ALA A 138 4.74 -15.41 18.58
N ALA A 139 3.83 -16.34 18.27
CA ALA A 139 2.48 -15.98 17.81
C ALA A 139 1.72 -15.14 18.85
N THR A 140 1.84 -15.50 20.13
CA THR A 140 1.26 -14.74 21.24
C THR A 140 1.87 -13.34 21.34
N TRP A 141 3.18 -13.24 21.20
CA TRP A 141 3.90 -11.97 21.23
C TRP A 141 3.47 -11.04 20.10
N TYR A 142 3.40 -11.52 18.85
CA TYR A 142 2.92 -10.71 17.72
C TYR A 142 1.48 -10.25 17.92
N HIS A 143 0.61 -11.11 18.43
CA HIS A 143 -0.76 -10.72 18.74
C HIS A 143 -0.80 -9.61 19.80
N GLN A 144 -0.06 -9.75 20.90
CA GLN A 144 0.05 -8.73 21.95
C GLN A 144 0.66 -7.42 21.42
N LEU A 145 1.69 -7.49 20.57
CA LEU A 145 2.25 -6.32 19.90
C LEU A 145 1.17 -5.57 19.11
N GLY A 146 0.36 -6.31 18.34
CA GLY A 146 -0.74 -5.76 17.59
C GLY A 146 -1.77 -5.04 18.46
N LEU A 147 -2.10 -5.59 19.62
CA LEU A 147 -3.01 -4.95 20.59
C LEU A 147 -2.39 -3.67 21.16
N SER A 148 -1.13 -3.73 21.58
CA SER A 148 -0.41 -2.59 22.15
C SER A 148 -0.22 -1.44 21.16
N LEU A 149 0.05 -1.74 19.88
CA LEU A 149 0.12 -0.73 18.82
C LEU A 149 -1.21 -0.02 18.62
N THR A 150 -2.32 -0.77 18.63
CA THR A 150 -3.68 -0.21 18.54
C THR A 150 -4.00 0.66 19.76
N GLU A 151 -3.72 0.18 20.98
CA GLU A 151 -3.97 0.92 22.22
C GLU A 151 -3.17 2.23 22.27
N LYS A 152 -1.91 2.19 21.85
CA LYS A 152 -1.03 3.37 21.79
C LYS A 152 -1.43 4.34 20.69
N GLY A 153 -2.16 3.90 19.66
CA GLY A 153 -2.79 4.73 18.64
C GLY A 153 -1.91 5.87 18.13
N SER A 154 -2.26 7.10 18.54
CA SER A 154 -1.55 8.33 18.14
C SER A 154 -0.09 8.43 18.58
N LEU A 155 0.34 7.67 19.60
CA LEU A 155 1.74 7.56 19.99
C LEU A 155 2.52 6.64 19.03
N ALA A 156 1.93 5.53 18.63
CA ALA A 156 2.53 4.61 17.66
C ALA A 156 2.49 5.17 16.23
N PHE A 157 1.46 5.97 15.93
CA PHE A 157 1.23 6.53 14.61
C PHE A 157 0.98 8.06 14.63
N PRO A 158 1.95 8.88 15.10
CA PRO A 158 1.74 10.32 15.19
C PRO A 158 1.67 10.98 13.82
N ALA A 159 0.83 12.02 13.67
CA ALA A 159 0.65 12.74 12.41
C ALA A 159 1.95 13.42 11.91
N GLY A 160 2.80 13.89 12.84
CA GLY A 160 4.07 14.54 12.53
C GLY A 160 5.27 13.60 12.51
N HIS A 161 5.07 12.28 12.53
CA HIS A 161 6.19 11.35 12.58
C HIS A 161 7.06 11.42 11.32
N GLN A 162 8.38 11.44 11.53
CA GLN A 162 9.36 11.41 10.47
C GLN A 162 10.24 10.18 10.59
N ALA A 163 10.60 9.61 9.44
CA ALA A 163 11.55 8.52 9.31
C ALA A 163 12.54 8.81 8.19
N PHE A 164 13.67 8.11 8.20
CA PHE A 164 14.70 8.28 7.18
C PHE A 164 14.21 7.79 5.83
N CYS A 165 14.22 8.67 4.83
CA CYS A 165 13.81 8.37 3.46
C CYS A 165 15.04 8.00 2.60
N LEU A 166 15.00 6.82 1.98
CA LEU A 166 16.07 6.32 1.12
C LEU A 166 16.20 7.10 -0.20
N VAL A 167 15.13 7.73 -0.68
CA VAL A 167 15.13 8.57 -1.90
C VAL A 167 15.71 9.96 -1.61
N HIS A 168 15.22 10.63 -0.56
CA HIS A 168 15.60 12.01 -0.24
C HIS A 168 16.84 12.12 0.67
N LYS A 169 17.29 11.01 1.26
CA LYS A 169 18.44 10.93 2.19
C LYS A 169 18.32 11.87 3.40
N GLN A 170 17.09 12.06 3.89
CA GLN A 170 16.76 12.91 5.04
C GLN A 170 15.55 12.37 5.80
N GLN A 171 15.24 12.98 6.95
CA GLN A 171 13.99 12.71 7.68
C GLN A 171 12.80 13.26 6.88
N CYS A 172 11.89 12.40 6.47
CA CYS A 172 10.66 12.76 5.77
C CYS A 172 9.43 12.34 6.57
N HIS A 173 8.34 13.05 6.38
CA HIS A 173 7.07 12.71 7.02
C HIS A 173 6.58 11.36 6.48
N VAL A 174 6.39 10.42 7.40
CA VAL A 174 5.88 9.07 7.11
C VAL A 174 4.44 9.16 6.62
N ARG A 175 3.64 9.96 7.32
CA ARG A 175 2.24 10.25 6.95
C ARG A 175 2.22 11.59 6.26
N GLN A 176 2.11 11.56 4.94
CA GLN A 176 1.99 12.80 4.19
C GLN A 176 0.60 13.38 4.38
N SER A 177 0.54 14.72 4.46
CA SER A 177 -0.72 15.46 4.40
C SER A 177 -1.56 15.02 3.20
N ARG A 178 -2.90 15.10 3.32
CA ARG A 178 -3.82 14.93 2.19
C ARG A 178 -3.52 15.90 1.04
N CYS A 179 -2.70 16.95 1.22
CA CYS A 179 -2.38 17.85 0.13
C CYS A 179 -1.64 17.17 -1.05
N MET A 180 -2.01 17.59 -2.26
CA MET A 180 -1.24 17.34 -3.49
C MET A 180 -0.01 18.25 -3.54
N PRO A 181 1.04 17.88 -4.31
CA PRO A 181 2.15 18.79 -4.59
C PRO A 181 1.65 20.12 -5.18
N ALA A 182 2.34 21.21 -4.86
CA ALA A 182 1.99 22.52 -5.40
C ALA A 182 1.96 22.50 -6.93
N GLY A 183 0.87 23.01 -7.53
CA GLY A 183 0.69 23.05 -8.98
C GLY A 183 -0.05 21.85 -9.57
N VAL A 184 -0.38 20.82 -8.78
CA VAL A 184 -1.11 19.63 -9.26
C VAL A 184 -2.63 19.84 -9.20
N LEU A 185 -3.21 19.97 -8.00
CA LEU A 185 -4.66 20.19 -7.80
C LEU A 185 -4.91 21.05 -6.56
N LYS A 186 -6.06 21.75 -6.54
CA LYS A 186 -6.53 22.57 -5.40
C LYS A 186 -7.49 21.82 -4.46
N THR A 187 -7.87 20.60 -4.81
CA THR A 187 -8.85 19.77 -4.10
C THR A 187 -8.16 18.80 -3.13
N ASN A 188 -8.93 18.24 -2.20
CA ASN A 188 -8.49 17.10 -1.41
C ASN A 188 -8.48 15.86 -2.32
N PRO A 189 -7.31 15.23 -2.56
CA PRO A 189 -7.23 14.03 -3.35
C PRO A 189 -7.82 12.85 -2.60
N VAL A 190 -8.23 11.86 -3.38
CA VAL A 190 -8.58 10.56 -2.83
C VAL A 190 -7.29 9.87 -2.39
N LEU A 191 -7.25 9.42 -1.14
CA LEU A 191 -6.14 8.67 -0.58
C LEU A 191 -6.36 7.18 -0.74
N MET A 192 -5.43 6.57 -1.47
CA MET A 192 -5.35 5.14 -1.69
C MET A 192 -4.13 4.56 -1.00
N ASN A 193 -4.35 3.52 -0.22
CA ASN A 193 -3.29 2.72 0.34
C ASN A 193 -3.24 1.34 -0.30
N CYS A 194 -2.06 0.89 -0.65
CA CYS A 194 -1.85 -0.43 -1.24
C CYS A 194 -0.85 -1.18 -0.37
N ALA A 195 -1.12 -2.44 -0.07
CA ALA A 195 -0.18 -3.29 0.62
C ALA A 195 -0.09 -4.67 0.00
N GLY A 196 1.14 -5.17 -0.16
CA GLY A 196 1.45 -6.57 -0.48
C GLY A 196 2.30 -7.16 0.62
N LEU A 197 1.73 -7.38 1.82
CA LEU A 197 2.55 -7.73 2.97
C LEU A 197 3.28 -9.07 2.78
N PRO A 198 4.44 -9.29 3.44
CA PRO A 198 5.25 -10.46 3.17
C PRO A 198 4.46 -11.76 3.38
N CYS A 199 4.40 -12.58 2.34
CA CYS A 199 3.57 -13.79 2.31
C CYS A 199 4.35 -15.07 2.64
N VAL A 200 5.66 -14.98 2.91
CA VAL A 200 6.55 -16.14 3.15
C VAL A 200 6.07 -17.05 4.28
N ALA A 201 5.40 -16.48 5.28
CA ALA A 201 4.83 -17.19 6.41
C ALA A 201 3.62 -18.08 6.05
N TYR A 202 2.91 -17.74 4.97
CA TYR A 202 1.64 -18.36 4.57
C TYR A 202 1.72 -19.04 3.20
N SER A 203 2.69 -18.67 2.37
CA SER A 203 2.84 -19.19 1.02
C SER A 203 3.26 -20.65 0.98
N LYS A 204 2.79 -21.37 -0.05
CA LYS A 204 3.11 -22.78 -0.26
C LYS A 204 4.61 -23.04 -0.44
N VAL A 205 5.34 -22.08 -0.99
CA VAL A 205 6.79 -22.15 -1.25
C VAL A 205 7.65 -21.59 -0.11
N GLY A 206 7.02 -20.97 0.89
CA GLY A 206 7.71 -20.39 2.05
C GLY A 206 7.88 -21.38 3.21
N LEU A 207 8.34 -20.87 4.35
CA LEU A 207 8.61 -21.69 5.55
C LEU A 207 7.35 -22.11 6.30
N ARG A 208 6.17 -21.57 5.94
CA ARG A 208 4.86 -21.87 6.53
C ARG A 208 4.85 -21.78 8.06
N ARG A 209 5.57 -20.80 8.61
CA ARG A 209 5.63 -20.52 10.05
C ARG A 209 4.37 -19.80 10.55
N GLN A 210 3.53 -19.29 9.64
CA GLN A 210 2.28 -18.61 9.93
C GLN A 210 2.48 -17.49 10.96
N ALA A 211 1.62 -17.42 11.97
CA ALA A 211 1.63 -16.38 13.00
C ALA A 211 2.91 -16.34 13.86
N ALA A 212 3.83 -17.29 13.73
CA ALA A 212 5.12 -17.29 14.42
C ALA A 212 6.27 -16.72 13.57
N ASP A 213 6.02 -16.33 12.31
CA ASP A 213 7.07 -15.83 11.43
C ASP A 213 7.45 -14.37 11.74
N PRO A 214 8.73 -13.98 11.64
CA PRO A 214 9.14 -12.58 11.76
C PRO A 214 8.37 -11.58 10.89
N SER A 215 7.89 -11.99 9.71
CA SER A 215 7.06 -11.13 8.85
C SER A 215 5.77 -10.64 9.50
N GLU A 216 5.34 -11.28 10.58
CA GLU A 216 4.17 -10.88 11.34
C GLU A 216 4.28 -9.49 11.94
N MET A 217 5.49 -9.01 12.20
CA MET A 217 5.69 -7.65 12.70
C MET A 217 5.13 -6.61 11.73
N ALA A 218 5.50 -6.69 10.45
CA ALA A 218 4.98 -5.83 9.39
C ALA A 218 3.44 -5.90 9.30
N VAL A 219 2.86 -7.10 9.45
CA VAL A 219 1.40 -7.30 9.45
C VAL A 219 0.75 -6.56 10.61
N GLN A 220 1.28 -6.71 11.82
CA GLN A 220 0.73 -6.06 13.01
C GLN A 220 0.86 -4.55 12.92
N VAL A 221 2.01 -4.02 12.49
CA VAL A 221 2.22 -2.59 12.32
C VAL A 221 1.25 -2.03 11.27
N TYR A 222 1.18 -2.64 10.09
CA TYR A 222 0.32 -2.19 9.01
C TYR A 222 -1.16 -2.14 9.43
N LEU A 223 -1.70 -3.25 9.95
CA LEU A 223 -3.11 -3.32 10.34
C LEU A 223 -3.45 -2.36 11.49
N SER A 224 -2.54 -2.17 12.45
CA SER A 224 -2.76 -1.22 13.55
C SER A 224 -2.74 0.23 13.04
N GLU A 225 -1.88 0.54 12.06
CA GLU A 225 -1.84 1.86 11.45
C GLU A 225 -3.15 2.17 10.72
N ARG A 226 -3.74 1.19 10.02
CA ARG A 226 -4.99 1.39 9.28
C ARG A 226 -6.15 1.83 10.14
N GLN A 227 -6.24 1.36 11.38
CA GLN A 227 -7.28 1.81 12.31
C GLN A 227 -7.18 3.31 12.65
N GLN A 228 -6.03 3.95 12.40
CA GLN A 228 -5.77 5.36 12.68
C GLN A 228 -5.68 6.21 11.41
N CYS A 229 -5.57 5.59 10.23
CA CYS A 229 -5.38 6.29 8.97
C CYS A 229 -6.71 6.81 8.41
N LEU A 230 -6.70 8.08 8.01
CA LEU A 230 -7.77 8.66 7.21
C LEU A 230 -7.53 8.30 5.74
N GLU A 231 -7.69 7.04 5.36
CA GLU A 231 -7.71 6.61 3.96
C GLU A 231 -9.14 6.56 3.43
N ASP A 232 -9.31 6.84 2.14
CA ASP A 232 -10.64 6.72 1.51
C ASP A 232 -10.81 5.30 0.93
N PHE A 233 -9.71 4.66 0.56
CA PHE A 233 -9.68 3.24 0.24
C PHE A 233 -8.30 2.62 0.48
N PHE A 234 -8.28 1.33 0.82
CA PHE A 234 -7.07 0.54 0.78
C PHE A 234 -7.27 -0.75 0.02
N LEU A 235 -6.18 -1.27 -0.53
CA LEU A 235 -6.04 -2.56 -1.17
C LEU A 235 -5.00 -3.35 -0.40
N PHE A 236 -5.40 -4.48 0.16
CA PHE A 236 -4.49 -5.43 0.79
C PHE A 236 -4.43 -6.69 -0.05
N GLU A 237 -3.24 -7.03 -0.53
CA GLU A 237 -2.93 -8.22 -1.31
C GLU A 237 -2.14 -9.22 -0.45
N ASN A 238 -2.54 -10.49 -0.53
CA ASN A 238 -1.77 -11.60 0.01
C ASN A 238 -2.20 -12.93 -0.62
N VAL A 239 -1.43 -13.98 -0.34
CA VAL A 239 -1.76 -15.35 -0.73
C VAL A 239 -3.03 -15.84 -0.04
N THR A 240 -3.80 -16.72 -0.70
CA THR A 240 -5.03 -17.30 -0.12
C THR A 240 -4.90 -18.00 1.22
N LEU A 241 -3.72 -18.50 1.56
CA LEU A 241 -3.50 -19.16 2.84
C LEU A 241 -3.35 -18.15 3.99
N PHE A 242 -3.29 -16.85 3.68
CA PHE A 242 -3.34 -15.80 4.69
C PHE A 242 -4.75 -15.71 5.29
N PRO A 243 -4.90 -15.66 6.62
CA PRO A 243 -6.20 -15.65 7.28
C PRO A 243 -6.89 -14.29 7.11
N TYR A 244 -7.97 -14.25 6.33
CA TYR A 244 -8.79 -13.03 6.14
C TYR A 244 -9.38 -12.53 7.47
N GLU A 245 -9.76 -13.46 8.35
CA GLU A 245 -10.38 -13.19 9.65
C GLU A 245 -9.50 -12.28 10.51
N LYS A 246 -8.18 -12.33 10.33
CA LYS A 246 -7.23 -11.48 11.03
C LYS A 246 -7.34 -10.01 10.62
N ILE A 247 -7.63 -9.75 9.35
CA ILE A 247 -7.84 -8.40 8.83
C ILE A 247 -9.22 -7.93 9.28
N GLU A 248 -10.22 -8.81 9.15
CA GLU A 248 -11.59 -8.54 9.56
C GLU A 248 -11.71 -8.20 11.03
N GLU A 249 -11.15 -9.02 11.92
CA GLU A 249 -11.14 -8.77 13.35
C GLU A 249 -10.59 -7.37 13.69
N LYS A 250 -9.56 -6.94 12.96
CA LYS A 250 -8.89 -5.66 13.23
C LYS A 250 -9.59 -4.46 12.59
N LEU A 251 -10.16 -4.61 11.41
CA LEU A 251 -10.63 -3.48 10.62
C LEU A 251 -12.15 -3.39 10.48
N ARG A 252 -12.93 -4.41 10.85
CA ARG A 252 -14.40 -4.42 10.65
C ARG A 252 -15.14 -3.25 11.30
N ASP A 253 -14.60 -2.69 12.38
CA ASP A 253 -15.26 -1.61 13.11
C ASP A 253 -14.94 -0.22 12.49
N THR A 254 -13.90 -0.14 11.67
CA THR A 254 -13.45 1.10 11.03
C THR A 254 -13.58 1.07 9.53
N HIS A 255 -13.69 -0.11 8.90
CA HIS A 255 -13.71 -0.32 7.46
C HIS A 255 -14.80 -1.31 7.07
N HIS A 256 -15.39 -1.08 5.90
CA HIS A 256 -16.11 -2.13 5.19
C HIS A 256 -15.07 -3.00 4.48
N LEU A 257 -15.22 -4.33 4.55
CA LEU A 257 -14.26 -5.26 3.96
C LEU A 257 -14.97 -6.16 2.96
N VAL A 258 -14.45 -6.18 1.74
CA VAL A 258 -14.98 -7.01 0.66
C VAL A 258 -13.88 -7.96 0.23
N PRO A 259 -13.94 -9.25 0.59
CA PRO A 259 -12.95 -10.21 0.12
C PRO A 259 -13.15 -10.46 -1.37
N LEU A 260 -12.12 -10.14 -2.16
CA LEU A 260 -12.09 -10.46 -3.57
C LEU A 260 -11.09 -11.58 -3.83
N THR A 261 -11.28 -12.28 -4.94
CA THR A 261 -10.37 -13.35 -5.34
C THR A 261 -10.15 -13.24 -6.84
N PHE A 262 -8.91 -12.92 -7.21
CA PHE A 262 -8.51 -12.76 -8.61
C PHE A 262 -7.38 -13.72 -8.97
N GLY A 263 -7.37 -14.18 -10.23
CA GLY A 263 -6.35 -15.05 -10.78
C GLY A 263 -6.89 -16.40 -11.26
N PRO A 264 -6.04 -17.23 -11.89
CA PRO A 264 -6.35 -18.64 -12.13
C PRO A 264 -6.74 -19.31 -10.81
N LYS A 265 -7.58 -20.37 -10.86
CA LYS A 265 -8.08 -21.08 -9.65
C LYS A 265 -6.99 -21.45 -8.61
N ASP A 266 -5.72 -21.50 -9.02
CA ASP A 266 -4.57 -21.90 -8.20
C ASP A 266 -3.71 -20.74 -7.65
N CYS A 267 -3.99 -19.47 -7.99
CA CYS A 267 -3.27 -18.31 -7.45
C CYS A 267 -4.23 -17.17 -7.09
N PRO A 268 -5.01 -17.32 -6.01
CA PRO A 268 -6.03 -16.35 -5.66
C PRO A 268 -5.42 -15.28 -4.74
N ALA A 269 -5.58 -14.02 -5.11
CA ALA A 269 -5.19 -12.87 -4.29
C ALA A 269 -6.42 -12.30 -3.57
N VAL A 270 -6.31 -12.07 -2.25
CA VAL A 270 -7.34 -11.32 -1.51
C VAL A 270 -7.17 -9.84 -1.85
N LEU A 271 -8.25 -9.12 -2.14
CA LEU A 271 -8.27 -7.66 -2.23
C LEU A 271 -9.40 -7.19 -1.30
N LEU A 272 -9.19 -6.12 -0.52
CA LEU A 272 -10.16 -5.58 0.44
C LEU A 272 -10.53 -4.14 0.08
N HIS A 273 -11.69 -3.64 0.51
CA HIS A 273 -12.26 -2.38 -0.01
C HIS A 273 -13.30 -1.68 0.90
N PHE A 274 -13.10 -0.36 1.11
CA PHE A 274 -14.00 0.77 1.48
C PHE A 274 -14.07 1.32 2.93
N THR A 275 -14.13 2.66 3.01
CA THR A 275 -14.70 3.49 4.10
C THR A 275 -15.53 4.67 3.54
N HIS A 276 -16.56 5.04 4.32
CA HIS A 276 -17.68 5.99 4.14
C HIS A 276 -17.64 7.11 3.09
#